data_AF-A0AAN7KDB6-F1
#
_entry.id   AF-A0AAN7KDB6-F1
#
_cell.length_a   1.000
_cell.length_b   1.000
_cell.length_c   1.000
_cell.angle_alpha   90.00
_cell.angle_beta   90.00
_cell.angle_gamma   90.00
#
_symmetry.space_group_name_H-M   'P 1'
#
loop_
_entity.id
_entity.type
_entity.pdbx_description
1 polymer ?
#
loop_
_entity_poly.entity_id
_entity_poly.type
_entity_poly.pdbx_seq_one_letter_code
_entity_poly.pdbx_strand_id
1 'polypeptide(L)' 'MAADTEPLEILLHLPLLAEDKNVPYVFVPSKQALGRACGVTRPVIACSVTSNEASQLKSQIQQLKDAIEKLLI' A
#
# COMPACT_ATOMS: atom_id res chain seq x y z
N MET A 1 -3.38 1.13 -0.37
CA MET A 1 -4.40 2.21 -0.23
C MET A 1 -5.75 1.57 0.04
N ALA A 2 -6.69 2.27 0.68
CA ALA A 2 -8.02 1.71 0.98
C ALA A 2 -9.09 2.21 0.00
N ALA A 3 -9.87 1.29 -0.57
CA ALA A 3 -10.90 1.58 -1.58
C ALA A 3 -12.19 2.19 -0.99
N ASP A 4 -12.47 1.96 0.30
CA ASP A 4 -13.62 2.49 1.06
C ASP A 4 -13.35 3.88 1.68
N THR A 5 -12.40 4.62 1.09
CA THR A 5 -12.05 5.96 1.55
C THR A 5 -13.02 6.98 0.98
N GLU A 6 -13.55 7.82 1.87
CA GLU A 6 -14.50 8.88 1.53
C GLU A 6 -14.00 10.19 2.14
N PRO A 7 -13.78 11.25 1.33
CA PRO A 7 -13.79 11.28 -0.13
C PRO A 7 -12.57 10.56 -0.76
N LEU A 8 -12.74 9.86 -1.88
CA LEU A 8 -11.66 9.09 -2.52
C LEU A 8 -10.58 10.01 -3.14
N GLU A 9 -10.96 11.22 -3.49
CA GLU A 9 -10.12 12.26 -4.13
C GLU A 9 -8.85 12.56 -3.32
N ILE A 10 -8.90 12.38 -2.00
CA ILE A 10 -7.75 12.59 -1.12
C ILE A 10 -6.61 11.62 -1.41
N LEU A 11 -6.85 10.49 -2.07
CA LEU A 11 -5.85 9.47 -2.38
C LEU A 11 -5.32 9.53 -3.81
N LEU A 12 -6.03 10.22 -4.72
CA LEU A 12 -5.76 10.13 -6.17
C LEU A 12 -4.39 10.70 -6.59
N HIS A 13 -3.76 11.52 -5.74
CA HIS A 13 -2.40 12.01 -5.97
C HIS A 13 -1.32 10.93 -5.76
N LEU A 14 -1.62 9.86 -5.00
CA LEU A 14 -0.66 8.81 -4.69
C LEU A 14 -0.40 7.84 -5.86
N PRO A 15 -1.41 7.31 -6.58
CA PRO A 15 -1.18 6.47 -7.76
C PRO A 15 -0.33 7.16 -8.82
N LEU A 16 -0.63 8.43 -9.14
CA LEU A 16 0.14 9.24 -10.09
C LEU A 16 1.63 9.31 -9.72
N LEU A 17 1.92 9.63 -8.46
CA LEU A 17 3.30 9.69 -7.98
C LEU A 17 3.97 8.31 -7.96
N ALA A 18 3.22 7.26 -7.66
CA ALA A 18 3.72 5.89 -7.62
C ALA A 18 4.09 5.39 -9.03
N GLU A 19 3.30 5.72 -10.06
CA GLU A 19 3.62 5.44 -11.46
C GLU A 19 4.88 6.16 -11.91
N ASP A 20 4.99 7.47 -11.64
CA ASP A 20 6.19 8.26 -11.98
C ASP A 20 7.47 7.71 -11.34
N LYS A 21 7.35 7.11 -10.15
CA LYS A 21 8.47 6.55 -9.40
C LYS A 21 8.67 5.04 -9.60
N ASN A 22 7.88 4.39 -10.45
CA ASN A 22 7.86 2.93 -10.62
C ASN A 22 7.74 2.18 -9.27
N VAL A 23 6.89 2.69 -8.38
CA VAL A 23 6.59 2.06 -7.10
C VAL A 23 5.26 1.30 -7.23
N PRO A 24 5.24 -0.02 -6.99
CA PRO A 24 4.01 -0.77 -7.08
C PRO A 24 3.05 -0.39 -5.96
N TYR A 25 1.78 -0.31 -6.30
CA TYR A 25 0.71 0.08 -5.39
C TYR A 25 -0.51 -0.82 -5.58
N VAL A 26 -1.33 -0.94 -4.52
CA VAL A 26 -2.56 -1.74 -4.56
C VAL A 26 -3.64 -1.11 -3.68
N PHE A 27 -4.89 -1.33 -4.05
CA PHE A 27 -6.06 -1.00 -3.24
C PHE A 27 -6.57 -2.22 -2.47
N VAL A 28 -6.79 -2.05 -1.18
CA VAL A 28 -7.44 -3.02 -0.30
C VAL A 28 -8.87 -2.59 -0.02
N PRO A 29 -9.81 -3.52 0.21
CA PRO A 29 -11.23 -3.19 0.30
C PRO A 29 -11.62 -2.41 1.57
N SER A 30 -10.82 -2.45 2.65
CA SER A 30 -11.21 -1.83 3.93
C SER A 30 -10.08 -1.06 4.61
N LYS A 31 -10.34 0.22 4.92
CA LYS A 31 -9.49 1.10 5.73
C LYS A 31 -9.39 0.69 7.20
N GLN A 32 -10.41 0.00 7.72
CA GLN A 32 -10.39 -0.55 9.07
C GLN A 32 -9.45 -1.75 9.17
N ALA A 33 -9.54 -2.67 8.20
CA ALA A 33 -8.64 -3.81 8.12
C ALA A 33 -7.18 -3.36 7.96
N LEU A 34 -6.96 -2.33 7.13
CA LEU A 34 -5.63 -1.74 6.96
C LEU A 34 -5.11 -1.11 8.26
N GLY A 35 -5.95 -0.37 8.99
CA GLY A 35 -5.57 0.21 10.28
C GLY A 35 -5.16 -0.85 11.30
N ARG A 36 -5.93 -1.94 11.42
CA ARG A 36 -5.58 -3.07 12.29
C ARG A 36 -4.26 -3.71 11.90
N ALA A 37 -3.99 -3.88 10.60
CA ALA A 37 -2.72 -4.43 10.11
C ALA A 37 -1.53 -3.50 10.42
N CYS A 38 -1.75 -2.18 10.42
CA CYS A 38 -0.77 -1.18 10.84
C CYS A 38 -0.63 -1.05 12.37
N GLY A 39 -1.35 -1.84 13.17
CA GLY A 39 -1.30 -1.79 14.63
C GLY A 39 -2.02 -0.58 15.25
N VAL A 40 -2.93 0.06 14.51
CA VAL A 40 -3.70 1.21 15.00
C VAL A 40 -5.19 0.89 15.08
N THR A 41 -5.86 1.47 16.08
CA THR A 41 -7.33 1.35 16.25
C THR A 41 -8.13 2.26 15.34
N ARG A 42 -7.47 3.27 14.74
CA ARG A 42 -8.09 4.21 13.81
C ARG A 42 -8.03 3.69 12.37
N PRO A 43 -9.01 4.04 11.52
CA PRO A 43 -8.96 3.68 10.10
C PRO A 43 -7.75 4.32 9.42
N VAL A 44 -7.07 3.55 8.56
CA VAL A 44 -5.92 4.00 7.78
C VAL A 44 -6.27 3.90 6.31
N ILE A 45 -6.07 5.01 5.58
CA ILE A 45 -6.42 5.11 4.16
C ILE A 45 -5.23 4.80 3.23
N ALA A 46 -4.01 5.03 3.71
CA ALA A 46 -2.78 4.78 2.98
C ALA A 46 -1.67 4.35 3.95
N CYS A 47 -0.84 3.41 3.50
CA CYS A 47 0.34 2.96 4.20
C CYS A 47 1.46 2.76 3.18
N SER A 48 2.70 2.96 3.61
CA SER A 48 3.89 2.67 2.82
C SER A 48 4.78 1.70 3.58
N VAL A 49 5.26 0.68 2.88
CA VAL A 49 6.27 -0.24 3.40
C VAL A 49 7.62 0.30 2.97
N THR A 50 8.40 0.78 3.93
CA THR A 50 9.75 1.32 3.65
C THR A 50 10.76 0.19 3.50
N SER A 51 11.71 0.38 2.59
CA SER A 51 12.81 -0.55 2.39
C SER A 51 13.81 -0.43 3.55
N ASN A 52 14.13 -1.56 4.18
CA ASN A 52 15.24 -1.68 5.13
C ASN A 52 16.05 -2.92 4.76
N GLU A 53 17.32 -2.73 4.37
CA GLU A 53 18.17 -3.81 3.87
C GLU A 53 18.53 -4.84 4.95
N ALA A 54 18.54 -4.44 6.23
CA ALA A 54 18.81 -5.31 7.36
C ALA A 54 17.54 -6.00 7.90
N SER A 55 16.38 -5.78 7.27
CA SER A 55 15.13 -6.37 7.72
C SER A 55 15.05 -7.86 7.36
N GLN A 56 14.69 -8.69 8.34
CA GLN A 56 14.41 -10.12 8.13
C GLN A 56 13.19 -10.36 7.22
N LEU A 57 12.33 -9.35 7.05
CA LEU A 57 11.11 -9.40 6.23
C LEU A 57 11.37 -9.05 4.76
N LYS A 58 12.61 -8.75 4.37
CA LYS A 58 12.97 -8.29 3.02
C LYS A 58 12.48 -9.27 1.93
N SER A 59 12.62 -10.57 2.14
CA SER A 59 12.19 -11.60 1.20
C SER A 59 10.67 -11.61 0.98
N GLN A 60 9.90 -11.47 2.06
CA GLN A 60 8.44 -11.43 2.01
C GLN A 60 7.94 -10.14 1.33
N ILE A 61 8.58 -9.01 1.61
CA ILE A 61 8.25 -7.73 0.96
C ILE A 61 8.54 -7.82 -0.55
N GLN A 62 9.64 -8.43 -0.95
CA GLN A 62 9.96 -8.62 -2.37
C GLN A 62 8.94 -9.52 -3.07
N GLN A 63 8.57 -10.66 -2.46
CA GLN A 63 7.54 -11.54 -3.02
C GLN A 63 6.19 -10.83 -3.18
N LEU A 64 5.81 -10.00 -2.19
CA LEU A 64 4.60 -9.19 -2.25
C LEU A 64 4.69 -8.15 -3.37
N LYS A 65 5.85 -7.50 -3.51
CA LYS A 65 6.13 -6.53 -4.57
C LYS A 65 5.91 -7.16 -5.95
N ASP A 66 6.53 -8.31 -6.20
CA ASP A 66 6.41 -9.04 -7.47
C ASP A 66 4.97 -9.49 -7.76
N ALA A 67 4.21 -9.85 -6.72
CA ALA A 67 2.80 -10.21 -6.86
C ALA A 67 1.93 -9.01 -7.25
N ILE A 68 2.20 -7.82 -6.69
CA ILE A 68 1.48 -6.60 -7.01
C ILE A 68 1.83 -6.11 -8.42
N GLU A 69 3.10 -6.17 -8.82
CA GLU A 69 3.52 -5.79 -10.18
C GLU A 69 2.79 -6.62 -11.26
N LYS A 70 2.54 -7.90 -11.01
CA LYS A 70 1.74 -8.76 -11.91
C LYS A 70 0.28 -8.35 -12.05
N LEU A 71 -0.27 -7.61 -11.09
CA LEU A 71 -1.65 -7.10 -11.15
C LEU A 71 -1.77 -5.80 -11.95
N LEU A 72 -0.64 -5.14 -12.23
CA LEU A 72 -0.56 -3.87 -12.97
C LEU A 72 -0.28 -4.08 -14.48
N ILE A 73 -0.09 -5.33 -14.92
CA ILE A 73 0.06 -5.76 -16.32
C ILE A 73 -1.27 -6.33 -16.80
#